data_AF-A0A1B6L3H9-F1
#
_entry.id   AF-A0A1B6L3H9-F1
#
_cell.length_a   1.000
_cell.length_b   1.000
_cell.length_c   1.000
_cell.angle_alpha   90.00
_cell.angle_beta   90.00
_cell.angle_gamma   90.00
#
_symmetry.space_group_name_H-M   'P 1'
#
loop_
_entity.id
_entity.type
_entity.pdbx_description
1 polymer ?
#
loop_
_entity_poly.entity_id
_entity_poly.type
_entity_poly.pdbx_seq_one_letter_code
_entity_poly.pdbx_strand_id
1 'polypeptide(L)'
;IDTVQQLVERGFFWYDKDYPASDKWSSYFNPSNYWQSELKLRFKPLQTAQILPALLSRKFAFPIQKWGGRFMYFSAPGLDYDRDLTDMRAMKETTDDTYVTVGFAKRSPFFYALQGPLMRIREAGLPLHWTSEVTPTSINHYAKRLLLETDDVNTQQLRKLKMSNLWPAFFILGFGLLNSTLLLMIEIWYNLKRKKSTGPIYPFVL
;
A
#
# COMPACT_ATOMS: atom_id res chain seq x y z
N ILE A 1 -4.58 -0.50 -1.27
CA ILE A 1 -5.07 -1.10 -2.52
C ILE A 1 -4.32 -2.40 -2.56
N ASP A 2 -5.02 -3.46 -2.24
CA ASP A 2 -4.39 -4.75 -1.94
C ASP A 2 -4.74 -5.78 -3.01
N THR A 3 -5.78 -5.51 -3.82
CA THR A 3 -6.23 -6.35 -4.95
C THR A 3 -6.46 -5.55 -6.24
N VAL A 4 -6.44 -6.24 -7.39
CA VAL A 4 -6.70 -5.68 -8.72
C VAL A 4 -8.11 -5.09 -8.79
N GLN A 5 -9.08 -5.75 -8.18
CA GLN A 5 -10.45 -5.23 -8.11
C GLN A 5 -10.51 -3.85 -7.44
N GLN A 6 -9.85 -3.68 -6.28
CA GLN A 6 -9.81 -2.38 -5.58
C GLN A 6 -9.13 -1.28 -6.40
N LEU A 7 -8.19 -1.64 -7.26
CA LEU A 7 -7.51 -0.72 -8.18
C LEU A 7 -8.53 -0.19 -9.20
N VAL A 8 -9.35 -1.07 -9.78
CA VAL A 8 -10.44 -0.70 -10.69
C VAL A 8 -11.48 0.17 -9.99
N GLU A 9 -11.99 -0.26 -8.83
CA GLU A 9 -13.01 0.47 -8.08
C GLU A 9 -12.57 1.90 -7.73
N ARG A 10 -11.28 2.11 -7.49
CA ARG A 10 -10.72 3.42 -7.14
C ARG A 10 -10.32 4.31 -8.32
N GLY A 11 -10.56 3.89 -9.55
CA GLY A 11 -10.29 4.77 -10.69
C GLY A 11 -8.87 4.70 -11.23
N PHE A 12 -8.05 3.70 -10.87
CA PHE A 12 -6.66 3.64 -11.32
C PHE A 12 -6.55 3.15 -12.76
N PHE A 13 -5.58 3.71 -13.47
CA PHE A 13 -5.16 3.24 -14.79
C PHE A 13 -3.96 2.31 -14.65
N TRP A 14 -3.93 1.26 -15.46
CA TRP A 14 -2.87 0.28 -15.44
C TRP A 14 -2.08 0.36 -16.75
N TYR A 15 -0.77 0.49 -16.62
CA TYR A 15 0.12 0.63 -17.76
C TYR A 15 1.08 -0.54 -17.83
N ASP A 16 1.22 -1.09 -19.02
CA ASP A 16 2.21 -2.12 -19.33
C ASP A 16 2.90 -1.77 -20.65
N LYS A 17 4.22 -1.95 -20.68
CA LYS A 17 5.05 -1.75 -21.87
C LYS A 17 4.69 -2.76 -22.96
N ASP A 18 4.35 -3.98 -22.58
CA ASP A 18 4.12 -5.09 -23.48
C ASP A 18 2.64 -5.20 -23.92
N TYR A 19 1.77 -4.27 -23.50
CA TYR A 19 0.39 -4.21 -23.94
C TYR A 19 0.25 -3.36 -25.21
N PRO A 20 -0.58 -3.74 -26.21
CA PRO A 20 -1.42 -4.95 -26.29
C PRO A 20 -0.69 -6.17 -26.91
N ALA A 21 0.62 -6.08 -27.12
CA ALA A 21 1.40 -7.08 -27.87
C ALA A 21 1.49 -8.44 -27.16
N SER A 22 1.35 -8.49 -25.84
CA SER A 22 1.35 -9.72 -25.05
C SER A 22 -0.06 -10.17 -24.70
N ASP A 23 -0.36 -11.45 -24.96
CA ASP A 23 -1.59 -12.12 -24.50
C ASP A 23 -1.57 -12.43 -23.00
N LYS A 24 -0.56 -11.91 -22.27
CA LYS A 24 -0.32 -12.18 -20.85
C LYS A 24 -1.51 -11.81 -19.97
N TRP A 25 -2.29 -10.81 -20.38
CA TRP A 25 -3.38 -10.26 -19.59
C TRP A 25 -4.76 -10.79 -19.96
N SER A 26 -4.89 -11.60 -21.03
CA SER A 26 -6.21 -12.03 -21.51
C SER A 26 -6.97 -12.88 -20.50
N SER A 27 -6.26 -13.66 -19.68
CA SER A 27 -6.85 -14.43 -18.58
C SER A 27 -7.52 -13.59 -17.50
N TYR A 28 -7.13 -12.31 -17.35
CA TYR A 28 -7.74 -11.37 -16.39
C TYR A 28 -8.93 -10.61 -16.97
N PHE A 29 -9.19 -10.73 -18.26
CA PHE A 29 -10.25 -10.01 -18.95
C PHE A 29 -11.44 -10.93 -19.22
N ASN A 30 -12.27 -11.19 -18.20
CA ASN A 30 -13.56 -11.84 -18.40
C ASN A 30 -14.65 -10.79 -18.71
N PRO A 31 -15.22 -10.76 -19.93
CA PRO A 31 -16.26 -9.81 -20.28
C PRO A 31 -17.57 -10.02 -19.49
N SER A 32 -17.78 -11.20 -18.91
CA SER A 32 -18.94 -11.49 -18.05
C SER A 32 -18.81 -10.87 -16.66
N ASN A 33 -17.62 -10.41 -16.26
CA ASN A 33 -17.37 -9.78 -14.98
C ASN A 33 -17.16 -8.26 -15.16
N TYR A 34 -18.05 -7.47 -14.55
CA TYR A 34 -18.06 -6.01 -14.69
C TYR A 34 -16.72 -5.34 -14.38
N TRP A 35 -16.03 -5.73 -13.30
CA TRP A 35 -14.77 -5.06 -12.97
C TRP A 35 -13.63 -5.44 -13.91
N GLN A 36 -13.67 -6.65 -14.50
CA GLN A 36 -12.64 -7.12 -15.44
C GLN A 36 -12.81 -6.50 -16.84
N SER A 37 -14.06 -6.27 -17.27
CA SER A 37 -14.31 -5.50 -18.48
C SER A 37 -13.85 -4.04 -18.32
N GLU A 38 -14.11 -3.44 -17.16
CA GLU A 38 -13.63 -2.10 -16.82
C GLU A 38 -12.09 -2.06 -16.72
N LEU A 39 -11.45 -3.09 -16.17
CA LEU A 39 -9.99 -3.23 -16.12
C LEU A 39 -9.38 -3.15 -17.53
N LYS A 40 -9.96 -3.86 -18.50
CA LYS A 40 -9.49 -3.87 -19.89
C LYS A 40 -9.53 -2.47 -20.52
N LEU A 41 -10.56 -1.68 -20.24
CA LEU A 41 -10.69 -0.30 -20.76
C LEU A 41 -9.61 0.64 -20.20
N ARG A 42 -9.15 0.36 -18.98
CA ARG A 42 -8.17 1.14 -18.24
C ARG A 42 -6.74 0.68 -18.42
N PHE A 43 -6.55 -0.46 -19.09
CA PHE A 43 -5.25 -0.91 -19.54
C PHE A 43 -4.77 -0.02 -20.70
N LYS A 44 -3.61 0.59 -20.53
CA LYS A 44 -2.99 1.48 -21.51
C LYS A 44 -1.57 1.02 -21.81
N PRO A 45 -1.11 1.16 -23.07
CA PRO A 45 0.30 0.94 -23.37
C PRO A 45 1.14 1.97 -22.63
N LEU A 46 2.22 1.53 -21.97
CA LEU A 46 3.15 2.41 -21.27
C LEU A 46 4.04 3.13 -22.29
N GLN A 47 3.65 4.33 -22.69
CA GLN A 47 4.48 5.23 -23.51
C GLN A 47 5.22 6.22 -22.63
N THR A 48 6.52 6.41 -22.84
CA THR A 48 7.40 7.28 -22.02
C THR A 48 6.83 8.70 -21.82
N ALA A 49 6.20 9.27 -22.85
CA ALA A 49 5.61 10.61 -22.79
C ALA A 49 4.37 10.73 -21.87
N GLN A 50 3.69 9.61 -21.59
CA GLN A 50 2.45 9.58 -20.79
C GLN A 50 2.69 9.27 -19.31
N ILE A 51 3.90 8.84 -18.96
CA ILE A 51 4.23 8.39 -17.60
C ILE A 51 4.17 9.54 -16.61
N LEU A 52 4.83 10.66 -16.90
CA LEU A 52 4.89 11.78 -15.97
C LEU A 52 3.50 12.40 -15.69
N PRO A 53 2.64 12.68 -16.69
CA PRO A 53 1.27 13.11 -16.43
C PRO A 53 0.45 12.09 -15.62
N ALA A 54 0.61 10.80 -15.90
CA ALA A 54 -0.11 9.75 -15.18
C ALA A 54 0.37 9.64 -13.72
N LEU A 55 1.67 9.80 -13.47
CA LEU A 55 2.25 9.83 -12.13
C LEU A 55 1.72 11.01 -11.32
N LEU A 56 1.67 12.20 -11.94
CA LEU A 56 1.11 13.40 -11.33
C LEU A 56 -0.38 13.27 -11.02
N SER A 57 -1.13 12.49 -11.81
CA SER A 57 -2.55 12.21 -11.56
C SER A 57 -2.81 11.37 -10.31
N ARG A 58 -1.77 10.71 -9.75
CA ARG A 58 -1.85 9.76 -8.64
C ARG A 58 -2.78 8.57 -8.86
N LYS A 59 -3.22 8.33 -10.10
CA LYS A 59 -4.09 7.21 -10.51
C LYS A 59 -3.36 6.29 -11.48
N PHE A 60 -2.12 5.96 -11.13
CA PHE A 60 -1.19 5.19 -11.95
C PHE A 60 -0.81 3.89 -11.26
N ALA A 61 -0.84 2.80 -12.02
CA ALA A 61 -0.35 1.50 -11.62
C ALA A 61 0.38 0.83 -12.79
N PHE A 62 1.34 -0.03 -12.49
CA PHE A 62 2.09 -0.82 -13.47
C PHE A 62 2.49 -2.15 -12.82
N PRO A 63 2.62 -3.22 -13.61
CA PRO A 63 3.02 -4.51 -13.09
C PRO A 63 4.49 -4.49 -12.68
N ILE A 64 4.81 -5.15 -11.58
CA ILE A 64 6.19 -5.39 -11.12
C ILE A 64 6.41 -6.89 -11.00
N GLN A 65 7.62 -7.36 -11.31
CA GLN A 65 7.96 -8.77 -11.21
C GLN A 65 8.58 -9.10 -9.85
N LYS A 66 8.22 -10.26 -9.30
CA LYS A 66 8.75 -10.78 -8.05
C LYS A 66 9.48 -12.09 -8.31
N TRP A 67 10.69 -12.23 -7.77
CA TRP A 67 11.52 -13.43 -7.87
C TRP A 67 11.87 -13.97 -6.48
N GLY A 68 11.52 -15.23 -6.20
CA GLY A 68 11.95 -15.91 -4.97
C GLY A 68 11.56 -15.18 -3.68
N GLY A 69 10.38 -14.58 -3.64
CA GLY A 69 9.93 -13.81 -2.47
C GLY A 69 10.44 -12.36 -2.41
N ARG A 70 11.28 -11.92 -3.34
CA ARG A 70 11.82 -10.54 -3.40
C ARG A 70 11.48 -9.90 -4.73
N PHE A 71 11.09 -8.63 -4.75
CA PHE A 71 10.77 -7.99 -6.02
C PHE A 71 12.06 -7.63 -6.77
N MET A 72 12.14 -8.06 -8.04
CA MET A 72 13.20 -7.68 -8.95
C MET A 72 12.60 -6.69 -9.95
N TYR A 73 13.16 -5.48 -10.02
CA TYR A 73 12.61 -4.44 -10.86
C TYR A 73 12.97 -4.70 -12.31
N PHE A 74 11.94 -4.91 -13.15
CA PHE A 74 12.01 -4.57 -14.55
C PHE A 74 11.28 -3.25 -14.76
N SER A 75 12.02 -2.31 -15.33
CA SER A 75 11.72 -0.90 -15.33
C SER A 75 10.45 -0.56 -16.09
N ALA A 76 9.53 0.20 -15.48
CA ALA A 76 8.72 1.12 -16.28
C ALA A 76 9.71 2.08 -16.98
N PRO A 77 9.85 2.05 -18.31
CA PRO A 77 10.89 2.81 -19.00
C PRO A 77 10.70 4.31 -18.75
N GLY A 78 11.74 5.01 -18.30
CA GLY A 78 11.69 6.47 -18.12
C GLY A 78 11.18 6.98 -16.77
N LEU A 79 11.01 6.10 -15.77
CA LEU A 79 10.87 6.55 -14.37
C LEU A 79 12.24 6.82 -13.75
N ASP A 80 12.35 7.95 -13.06
CA ASP A 80 13.43 8.18 -12.12
C ASP A 80 13.07 7.46 -10.81
N TYR A 81 13.68 6.30 -10.60
CA TYR A 81 13.37 5.43 -9.47
C TYR A 81 13.61 6.07 -8.11
N ASP A 82 14.52 7.04 -8.02
CA ASP A 82 14.89 7.65 -6.76
C ASP A 82 13.85 8.70 -6.34
N ARG A 83 13.22 9.35 -7.31
CA ARG A 83 12.18 10.35 -7.07
C ARG A 83 10.78 9.76 -7.12
N ASP A 84 10.45 9.09 -8.21
CA ASP A 84 9.08 8.80 -8.60
C ASP A 84 8.48 7.61 -7.83
N LEU A 85 9.32 6.74 -7.27
CA LEU A 85 8.85 5.58 -6.49
C LEU A 85 8.47 5.91 -5.04
N THR A 86 8.92 7.03 -4.47
CA THR A 86 8.75 7.34 -3.03
C THR A 86 7.30 7.38 -2.56
N ASP A 87 6.36 7.72 -3.45
CA ASP A 87 4.93 7.79 -3.16
C ASP A 87 4.14 6.56 -3.63
N MET A 88 4.83 5.54 -4.16
CA MET A 88 4.20 4.33 -4.67
C MET A 88 3.99 3.28 -3.59
N ARG A 89 3.12 2.31 -3.87
CA ARG A 89 2.89 1.17 -2.99
C ARG A 89 2.73 -0.09 -3.82
N ALA A 90 3.39 -1.17 -3.43
CA ALA A 90 3.17 -2.47 -4.04
C ALA A 90 1.83 -3.05 -3.55
N MET A 91 1.06 -3.57 -4.50
CA MET A 91 -0.14 -4.35 -4.23
C MET A 91 0.25 -5.73 -3.70
N LYS A 92 -0.56 -6.28 -2.79
CA LYS A 92 -0.27 -7.59 -2.16
C LYS A 92 -0.61 -8.75 -3.07
N GLU A 93 -1.71 -8.64 -3.82
CA GLU A 93 -2.12 -9.64 -4.79
C GLU A 93 -1.03 -9.81 -5.84
N THR A 94 -0.55 -11.04 -5.97
CA THR A 94 0.29 -11.44 -7.10
C THR A 94 -0.65 -11.69 -8.25
N THR A 95 -0.44 -10.97 -9.35
CA THR A 95 -1.29 -11.13 -10.52
C THR A 95 -0.96 -12.47 -11.16
N ASP A 96 0.29 -12.66 -11.57
CA ASP A 96 0.75 -13.80 -12.36
C ASP A 96 2.01 -14.43 -11.76
N ASP A 97 2.08 -15.75 -11.80
CA ASP A 97 3.23 -16.53 -11.37
C ASP A 97 3.92 -17.11 -12.61
N THR A 98 5.06 -16.52 -12.97
CA THR A 98 5.87 -17.01 -14.08
C THR A 98 7.03 -17.84 -13.58
N TYR A 99 7.26 -18.98 -14.25
CA TYR A 99 8.40 -19.85 -13.98
C TYR A 99 9.43 -19.68 -15.08
N VAL A 100 10.69 -19.45 -14.69
CA VAL A 100 11.79 -19.54 -15.65
C VAL A 100 12.15 -21.00 -15.83
N THR A 101 12.03 -21.45 -17.07
CA THR A 101 12.35 -22.82 -17.48
C THR A 101 13.48 -22.81 -18.49
N VAL A 102 14.35 -23.81 -18.43
CA VAL A 102 15.36 -24.04 -19.47
C VAL A 102 14.72 -24.86 -20.58
N GLY A 103 14.62 -24.26 -21.77
CA GLY A 103 14.11 -24.94 -22.96
C GLY A 103 15.17 -25.81 -23.62
N PHE A 104 14.81 -27.03 -23.99
CA PHE A 104 15.66 -27.94 -24.76
C PHE A 104 15.03 -28.28 -26.10
N ALA A 105 15.86 -28.50 -27.13
CA ALA A 105 15.39 -29.05 -28.39
C ALA A 105 14.72 -30.42 -28.14
N LYS A 106 13.71 -30.75 -28.96
CA LYS A 106 13.04 -32.05 -28.88
C LYS A 106 14.09 -33.16 -29.02
N ARG A 107 14.08 -34.12 -28.10
CA ARG A 107 15.05 -35.25 -28.04
C ARG A 107 16.50 -34.82 -27.78
N SER A 108 16.73 -33.66 -27.18
CA SER A 108 18.08 -33.27 -26.74
C SER A 108 18.63 -34.30 -25.74
N PRO A 109 19.83 -34.86 -25.97
CA PRO A 109 20.46 -35.77 -25.01
C PRO A 109 20.86 -35.07 -23.71
N PHE A 110 20.95 -33.73 -23.72
CA PHE A 110 21.36 -32.92 -22.58
C PHE A 110 20.28 -32.75 -21.52
N PHE A 111 19.02 -33.03 -21.83
CA PHE A 111 17.92 -32.86 -20.88
C PHE A 111 18.16 -33.68 -19.60
N TYR A 112 18.40 -34.99 -19.77
CA TYR A 112 18.66 -35.90 -18.64
C TYR A 112 19.98 -35.60 -17.95
N ALA A 113 21.01 -35.22 -18.72
CA ALA A 113 22.32 -34.88 -18.18
C ALA A 113 22.29 -33.63 -17.28
N LEU A 114 21.44 -32.65 -17.59
CA LEU A 114 21.33 -31.40 -16.83
C LEU A 114 20.26 -31.45 -15.74
N GLN A 115 19.27 -32.34 -15.85
CA GLN A 115 18.23 -32.47 -14.83
C GLN A 115 18.81 -32.80 -13.44
N GLY A 116 19.72 -33.77 -13.35
CA GLY A 116 20.35 -34.17 -12.08
C GLY A 116 21.12 -33.02 -11.41
N PRO A 117 22.09 -32.38 -12.10
CA PRO A 117 22.78 -31.20 -11.59
C PRO A 117 21.85 -30.06 -11.18
N LEU A 118 20.82 -29.74 -11.98
CA LEU A 118 19.85 -28.67 -11.64
C LEU A 118 19.08 -28.99 -10.36
N MET A 119 18.67 -30.25 -10.18
CA MET A 119 18.01 -30.69 -8.95
C MET A 119 18.96 -30.56 -7.75
N ARG A 120 20.22 -30.99 -7.87
CA ARG A 120 21.23 -30.81 -6.81
C ARG A 120 21.49 -29.35 -6.47
N ILE A 121 21.55 -28.47 -7.48
CA ILE A 121 21.71 -27.02 -7.27
C ILE A 121 20.53 -26.47 -6.47
N ARG A 122 19.30 -26.87 -6.82
CA ARG A 122 18.09 -26.49 -6.11
C ARG A 122 18.09 -27.02 -4.66
N GLU A 123 18.41 -28.29 -4.48
CA GLU A 123 18.45 -28.96 -3.16
C GLU A 123 19.56 -28.39 -2.26
N ALA A 124 20.70 -27.99 -2.84
CA ALA A 124 21.77 -27.29 -2.13
C ALA A 124 21.38 -25.86 -1.73
N GLY A 125 20.20 -25.37 -2.11
CA GLY A 125 19.74 -24.03 -1.77
C GLY A 125 20.49 -22.91 -2.49
N LEU A 126 21.30 -23.22 -3.51
CA LEU A 126 22.09 -22.23 -4.24
C LEU A 126 21.23 -21.11 -4.85
N PRO A 127 20.06 -21.38 -5.47
CA PRO A 127 19.18 -20.31 -5.94
C PRO A 127 18.72 -19.40 -4.81
N LEU A 128 18.37 -19.97 -3.65
CA LEU A 128 17.93 -19.20 -2.49
C LEU A 128 19.06 -18.31 -1.97
N HIS A 129 20.27 -18.86 -1.82
CA HIS A 129 21.45 -18.11 -1.40
C HIS A 129 21.80 -16.97 -2.38
N TRP A 130 21.76 -17.24 -3.69
CA TRP A 130 22.02 -16.21 -4.69
C TRP A 130 20.98 -15.08 -4.63
N THR A 131 19.70 -15.43 -4.45
CA THR A 131 18.63 -14.44 -4.27
C THR A 131 18.74 -13.70 -2.93
N SER A 132 19.31 -14.33 -1.91
CA SER A 132 19.44 -13.75 -0.58
C SER A 132 20.61 -12.77 -0.48
N GLU A 133 21.75 -13.10 -1.06
CA GLU A 133 23.02 -12.36 -0.90
C GLU A 133 23.37 -11.49 -2.11
N VAL A 134 23.18 -11.99 -3.34
CA VAL A 134 23.71 -11.32 -4.55
C VAL A 134 22.72 -10.33 -5.13
N THR A 135 21.42 -10.66 -5.08
CA THR A 135 20.38 -9.80 -5.67
C THR A 135 20.20 -8.46 -4.93
N PRO A 136 20.23 -8.39 -3.58
CA PRO A 136 20.05 -7.12 -2.87
C PRO A 136 21.15 -6.10 -3.10
N THR A 137 22.37 -6.55 -3.40
CA THR A 137 23.49 -5.67 -3.69
C THR A 137 23.39 -5.04 -5.09
N SER A 138 22.59 -5.63 -5.98
CA SER A 138 22.36 -5.13 -7.34
C SER A 138 21.06 -4.35 -7.53
N ILE A 139 20.15 -4.33 -6.55
CA ILE A 139 18.86 -3.61 -6.63
C ILE A 139 19.01 -2.18 -6.09
N ASN A 140 18.35 -1.21 -6.73
CA ASN A 140 18.27 0.17 -6.26
C ASN A 140 17.74 0.25 -4.80
N HIS A 141 18.39 1.06 -3.95
CA HIS A 141 18.05 1.23 -2.54
C HIS A 141 16.61 1.67 -2.26
N TYR A 142 15.97 2.48 -3.11
CA TYR A 142 14.59 2.95 -2.92
C TYR A 142 13.56 1.88 -3.25
N ALA A 143 13.86 1.15 -4.31
CA ALA A 143 13.20 -0.08 -4.66
C ALA A 143 13.15 -0.99 -3.43
N LYS A 144 14.31 -1.32 -2.85
CA LYS A 144 14.41 -2.11 -1.61
C LYS A 144 13.55 -1.56 -0.45
N ARG A 145 13.44 -0.24 -0.27
CA ARG A 145 12.62 0.38 0.79
C ARG A 145 11.12 0.14 0.61
N LEU A 146 10.59 0.30 -0.61
CA LEU A 146 9.18 0.02 -0.91
C LEU A 146 8.82 -1.45 -0.69
N LEU A 147 9.76 -2.35 -0.97
CA LEU A 147 9.56 -3.79 -0.79
C LEU A 147 9.56 -4.16 0.68
N LEU A 148 10.51 -3.64 1.45
CA LEU A 148 10.56 -3.85 2.89
C LEU A 148 9.32 -3.27 3.56
N GLU A 149 8.84 -2.10 3.14
CA GLU A 149 7.62 -1.49 3.69
C GLU A 149 6.33 -2.26 3.32
N THR A 150 6.37 -3.14 2.31
CA THR A 150 5.22 -3.97 1.90
C THR A 150 5.25 -5.37 2.53
N ASP A 151 6.42 -6.00 2.66
CA ASP A 151 6.57 -7.31 3.33
C ASP A 151 6.52 -7.17 4.86
N ASP A 152 6.93 -6.03 5.42
CA ASP A 152 6.88 -5.74 6.86
C ASP A 152 5.47 -5.32 7.34
N VAL A 153 4.42 -5.49 6.51
CA VAL A 153 3.02 -5.19 6.91
C VAL A 153 2.45 -6.24 7.88
N ASN A 154 3.14 -7.35 8.14
CA ASN A 154 2.87 -8.18 9.32
C ASN A 154 3.37 -7.52 10.63
N THR A 155 4.26 -6.56 10.51
CA THR A 155 4.73 -5.69 11.59
C THR A 155 4.24 -4.31 11.24
N GLN A 156 2.92 -4.12 11.34
CA GLN A 156 2.26 -2.83 11.39
C GLN A 156 3.29 -1.73 11.72
N GLN A 157 3.69 -0.93 10.73
CA GLN A 157 3.76 0.49 11.01
C GLN A 157 2.33 0.84 11.42
N LEU A 158 2.02 0.59 12.70
CA LEU A 158 1.00 1.27 13.48
C LEU A 158 1.15 2.69 13.00
N ARG A 159 0.22 3.09 12.13
CA ARG A 159 0.24 4.37 11.42
C ARG A 159 0.50 5.39 12.52
N LYS A 160 1.76 5.84 12.68
CA LYS A 160 2.20 6.44 13.95
C LYS A 160 1.19 7.50 14.26
N LEU A 161 0.47 7.33 15.36
CA LEU A 161 -0.73 8.10 15.63
C LEU A 161 -0.30 9.57 15.64
N LYS A 162 -0.54 10.26 14.53
CA LYS A 162 -0.09 11.65 14.38
C LYS A 162 -0.98 12.47 15.30
N MET A 163 -0.40 13.45 15.99
CA MET A 163 -1.20 14.39 16.79
C MET A 163 -2.31 15.06 15.97
N SER A 164 -2.12 15.19 14.65
CA SER A 164 -3.16 15.63 13.70
C SER A 164 -4.48 14.86 13.82
N ASN A 165 -4.42 13.56 14.10
CA ASN A 165 -5.59 12.69 14.17
C ASN A 165 -6.27 12.74 15.55
N LEU A 166 -5.57 13.23 16.57
CA LEU A 166 -6.06 13.33 17.95
C LEU A 166 -6.69 14.69 18.27
N TRP A 167 -6.47 15.71 17.44
CA TRP A 167 -7.04 17.05 17.64
C TRP A 167 -8.54 17.05 17.93
N PRO A 168 -9.40 16.31 17.20
CA PRO A 168 -10.83 16.28 17.49
C PRO A 168 -11.16 15.82 18.91
N ALA A 169 -10.42 14.83 19.43
CA ALA A 169 -10.61 14.35 20.80
C ALA A 169 -10.23 15.41 21.84
N PHE A 170 -9.13 16.15 21.62
CA PHE A 170 -8.74 17.26 22.47
C PHE A 170 -9.75 18.42 22.41
N PHE A 171 -10.34 18.70 21.24
CA PHE A 171 -11.40 19.69 21.12
C PHE A 171 -12.65 19.32 21.92
N ILE A 172 -13.09 18.06 21.84
CA ILE A 172 -14.23 17.57 22.63
C ILE A 172 -13.94 17.67 24.13
N LEU A 173 -12.73 17.27 24.56
CA LEU A 173 -12.29 17.37 25.94
C LEU A 173 -12.27 18.83 26.43
N GLY A 174 -11.68 19.73 25.65
CA GLY A 174 -11.62 21.16 25.96
C GLY A 174 -13.02 21.79 26.04
N PHE A 175 -13.91 21.42 25.13
CA PHE A 175 -15.30 21.89 25.15
C PHE A 175 -16.05 21.37 26.38
N GLY A 176 -15.86 20.12 26.77
CA GLY A 176 -16.45 19.55 27.98
C GLY A 176 -15.97 20.26 29.26
N LEU A 177 -14.66 20.52 29.36
CA LEU A 177 -14.07 21.25 30.50
C LEU A 177 -14.59 22.70 30.58
N LEU A 178 -14.75 23.37 29.45
CA LEU A 178 -15.25 24.74 29.40
C LEU A 178 -16.74 24.82 29.81
N ASN A 179 -17.55 23.85 29.38
CA ASN A 179 -18.96 23.78 29.81
C ASN A 179 -19.09 23.47 31.30
N SER A 180 -18.28 22.55 31.83
CA SER A 180 -18.30 22.20 33.25
C SER A 180 -17.90 23.38 34.14
N THR A 181 -16.89 24.15 33.74
CA THR A 181 -16.45 25.33 34.48
C THR A 181 -17.49 26.46 34.42
N LEU A 182 -18.14 26.67 33.28
CA LEU A 182 -19.25 27.63 33.16
C LEU A 182 -20.43 27.26 34.06
N LEU A 183 -20.85 25.99 34.06
CA LEU A 183 -21.94 25.52 34.93
C LEU A 183 -21.62 25.75 36.42
N LEU A 184 -20.41 25.42 36.83
CA LEU A 184 -19.95 25.63 38.21
C LEU A 184 -19.93 27.12 38.59
N MET A 185 -19.48 28.00 37.69
CA MET A 185 -19.52 29.45 37.90
C MET A 185 -20.96 29.97 38.03
N ILE A 186 -21.88 29.48 37.20
CA ILE A 186 -23.31 29.82 37.29
C ILE A 186 -23.89 29.38 38.63
N GLU A 187 -23.57 28.17 39.08
CA GLU A 187 -24.03 27.62 40.36
C GLU A 187 -23.50 28.41 41.55
N ILE A 188 -22.21 28.74 41.57
CA ILE A 188 -21.61 29.59 42.61
C ILE A 188 -22.29 30.96 42.63
N TRP A 189 -22.46 31.58 41.46
CA TRP A 189 -23.12 32.88 41.35
C TRP A 189 -24.58 32.84 41.85
N TYR A 190 -25.33 31.80 41.47
CA TYR A 190 -26.70 31.58 41.91
C TYR A 190 -26.79 31.40 43.43
N ASN A 191 -25.91 30.57 44.01
CA ASN A 191 -25.86 30.33 45.45
C ASN A 191 -25.47 31.59 46.24
N LEU A 192 -24.53 32.40 45.76
CA LEU A 192 -24.17 33.68 46.37
C LEU A 192 -25.35 34.66 46.36
N LYS A 193 -26.09 34.75 45.24
CA LYS A 193 -27.28 35.60 45.14
C LYS A 193 -28.40 35.13 46.07
N ARG A 194 -28.63 33.82 46.17
CA ARG A 194 -29.63 33.22 47.06
C ARG A 194 -29.31 33.50 48.54
N LYS A 195 -28.04 33.36 48.95
CA LYS A 195 -27.58 33.70 50.31
C LYS A 195 -27.77 35.18 50.66
N LYS A 196 -27.62 36.09 49.70
CA LYS A 196 -27.90 37.52 49.93
C LYS A 196 -29.39 37.84 50.04
N SER A 197 -30.25 37.09 49.35
CA SER A 197 -31.71 37.30 49.36
C SER A 197 -32.41 36.66 50.57
N THR A 198 -31.81 35.62 51.15
CA THR A 198 -32.23 35.08 52.44
C THR A 198 -31.55 35.93 53.52
N GLY A 199 -32.18 37.06 53.86
CA GLY A 199 -31.76 37.88 55.01
C GLY A 199 -31.69 37.04 56.29
N PRO A 200 -31.01 37.54 57.35
CA PRO A 200 -30.88 36.80 58.60
C PRO A 200 -32.26 36.35 59.08
N ILE A 201 -32.44 35.03 59.16
CA ILE A 201 -33.60 34.43 59.81
C ILE A 201 -33.40 34.77 61.28
N TYR A 202 -34.02 35.84 61.76
CA TYR A 202 -34.11 36.11 63.19
C TYR A 202 -34.86 34.93 63.82
N PRO A 203 -34.26 34.19 64.76
CA PRO A 203 -35.02 33.19 65.49
C PRO A 203 -36.12 33.93 66.25
N PHE A 204 -37.37 33.61 65.94
CA PHE A 204 -38.50 34.01 66.77
C PHE A 204 -38.29 33.37 68.15
N VAL A 205 -37.84 34.17 69.11
CA VAL A 205 -37.83 33.80 70.52
C VAL A 205 -39.28 33.95 71.00
N LEU A 206 -39.94 32.81 71.24
CA LEU A 206 -41.23 32.69 71.90
C LEU A 206 -41.05 32.76 73.41
#